data_AF-A0A3D5FVR9-F1
#
_entry.id   AF-A0A3D5FVR9-F1
#
_cell.length_a   1.000
_cell.length_b   1.000
_cell.length_c   1.000
_cell.angle_alpha   90.00
_cell.angle_beta   90.00
_cell.angle_gamma   90.00
#
_symmetry.space_group_name_H-M   'P 1'
#
loop_
_entity.id
_entity.type
_entity.pdbx_description
1 polymer ?
#
loop_
_entity_poly.entity_id
_entity_poly.type
_entity_poly.pdbx_seq_one_letter_code
_entity_poly.pdbx_strand_id
1 'polypeptide(L)'
;MNQPPEEFVTVPEQELLRFSRECFEAAGVPAEHAQLITRLLVNSDLRGVRSHGTRQVDGYCQSFEDGNLNPDPKIEIISDQGAVVALDGDGSLGYLPMVRATETAIERAQKFGLGMATVRSIGHYGSAGHYCRMCMEADCVGFSVQGGRHRGRSQAEKKPQLAFFGNPPICFAIPGKNSPGVVLDAATRILADYQVGPEFEELIPKIPAAFFKSVGYTAVAALLGGSLAGVSVIDEQTLARWPRAHSGGMILAIGIDAALDLDAFHADVDRMVRDVAETYEPFPGHDRALLPGAIEAERME
;
A
#
# COMPACT_ATOMS: atom_id res chain seq x y z
N MET A 1 -6.34 -9.51 10.86
CA MET A 1 -5.20 -8.66 11.30
C MET A 1 -5.59 -7.20 11.48
N ASN A 2 -6.88 -6.88 11.50
CA ASN A 2 -7.42 -5.52 11.66
C ASN A 2 -8.58 -5.51 12.68
N GLN A 3 -8.66 -6.53 13.53
CA GLN A 3 -9.59 -6.55 14.66
C GLN A 3 -8.88 -5.92 15.87
N PRO A 4 -9.53 -4.98 16.58
CA PRO A 4 -9.03 -4.52 17.86
C PRO A 4 -8.79 -5.70 18.81
N PRO A 5 -7.76 -5.65 19.66
CA PRO A 5 -7.69 -6.56 20.80
C PRO A 5 -8.94 -6.39 21.67
N GLU A 6 -9.33 -7.42 22.42
CA GLU A 6 -10.48 -7.36 23.34
C GLU A 6 -10.27 -6.27 24.40
N GLU A 7 -9.02 -6.09 24.84
CA GLU A 7 -8.59 -5.03 25.74
C GLU A 7 -7.83 -3.95 24.98
N PHE A 8 -8.33 -2.71 25.01
CA PHE A 8 -7.67 -1.57 24.39
C PHE A 8 -7.92 -0.29 25.18
N VAL A 9 -7.05 0.70 24.96
CA VAL A 9 -7.25 2.09 25.38
C VAL A 9 -7.41 2.96 24.15
N THR A 10 -8.32 3.92 24.22
CA THR A 10 -8.49 4.92 23.16
C THR A 10 -7.51 6.05 23.38
N VAL A 11 -6.72 6.38 22.36
CA VAL A 11 -5.77 7.49 22.38
C VAL A 11 -6.26 8.57 21.40
N PRO A 12 -6.35 9.85 21.81
CA PRO A 12 -6.71 10.93 20.89
C PRO A 12 -5.74 11.02 19.72
N GLU A 13 -6.25 11.25 18.50
CA GLU A 13 -5.45 11.34 17.27
C GLU A 13 -4.28 12.32 17.43
N GLN A 14 -4.52 13.51 17.99
CA GLN A 14 -3.51 14.55 18.16
C GLN A 14 -2.36 14.12 19.07
N GLU A 15 -2.66 13.35 20.13
CA GLU A 15 -1.63 12.83 21.04
C GLU A 15 -0.80 11.75 20.35
N LEU A 16 -1.43 10.88 19.57
CA LEU A 16 -0.73 9.85 18.82
C LEU A 16 0.17 10.46 17.73
N LEU A 17 -0.32 11.48 17.01
CA LEU A 17 0.47 12.25 16.05
C LEU A 17 1.66 12.95 16.70
N ARG A 18 1.47 13.54 17.89
CA ARG A 18 2.54 14.21 18.62
C ARG A 18 3.60 13.21 19.07
N PHE A 19 3.19 12.16 19.76
CA PHE A 19 4.10 11.14 20.30
C PHE A 19 4.91 10.46 19.19
N SER A 20 4.26 9.95 18.14
CA SER A 20 4.96 9.26 17.06
C SER A 20 5.93 10.16 16.31
N ARG A 21 5.59 11.45 16.11
CA ARG A 21 6.50 12.42 15.49
C ARG A 21 7.74 12.64 16.37
N GLU A 22 7.55 12.87 17.67
CA GLU A 22 8.65 13.05 18.63
C GLU A 22 9.59 11.82 18.66
N CYS A 23 9.05 10.60 18.54
CA CYS A 23 9.87 9.38 18.40
C CYS A 23 10.74 9.40 17.14
N PHE A 24 10.19 9.73 15.97
CA PHE A 24 10.96 9.79 14.74
C PHE A 24 12.02 10.90 14.75
N GLU A 25 11.69 12.07 15.29
CA GLU A 25 12.65 13.17 15.45
C GLU A 25 13.81 12.75 16.38
N ALA A 26 13.50 12.04 17.48
CA ALA A 26 14.52 11.49 18.37
C ALA A 26 15.39 10.43 17.69
N ALA A 27 14.84 9.66 16.75
CA ALA A 27 15.56 8.70 15.90
C ALA A 27 16.35 9.37 14.75
N GLY A 28 16.43 10.70 14.72
CA GLY A 28 17.23 11.46 13.75
C GLY A 28 16.52 11.77 12.43
N VAL A 29 15.21 11.54 12.32
CA VAL A 29 14.41 11.89 11.14
C VAL A 29 14.07 13.39 11.16
N PRO A 30 14.31 14.17 10.09
CA PRO A 30 13.92 15.57 10.03
C PRO A 30 12.42 15.79 10.26
N ALA A 31 12.07 16.90 10.92
CA ALA A 31 10.71 17.16 11.41
C ALA A 31 9.60 17.01 10.34
N GLU A 32 9.81 17.54 9.12
CA GLU A 32 8.83 17.42 8.03
C GLU A 32 8.64 15.96 7.58
N HIS A 33 9.72 15.19 7.50
CA HIS A 33 9.68 13.78 7.14
C HIS A 33 9.04 12.94 8.25
N ALA A 34 9.37 13.21 9.52
CA ALA A 34 8.75 12.61 10.70
C ALA A 34 7.24 12.87 10.76
N GLN A 35 6.83 14.11 10.46
CA GLN A 35 5.42 14.50 10.40
C GLN A 35 4.67 13.73 9.31
N LEU A 36 5.26 13.58 8.11
CA LEU A 36 4.64 12.84 7.02
C LEU A 36 4.45 11.35 7.36
N ILE A 37 5.52 10.67 7.81
CA ILE A 37 5.46 9.25 8.20
C ILE A 37 4.37 9.07 9.27
N THR A 38 4.41 9.91 10.30
CA THR A 38 3.45 9.86 11.41
C THR A 38 2.01 10.06 10.95
N ARG A 39 1.76 11.03 10.07
CA ARG A 39 0.43 11.26 9.52
C ARG A 39 -0.12 10.01 8.82
N LEU A 40 0.71 9.33 8.02
CA LEU A 40 0.31 8.13 7.28
C LEU A 40 0.11 6.92 8.21
N LEU A 41 0.94 6.76 9.24
CA LEU A 41 0.74 5.71 10.25
C LEU A 41 -0.57 5.90 11.03
N VAL A 42 -0.85 7.10 11.52
CA VAL A 42 -2.09 7.39 12.23
C VAL A 42 -3.30 7.26 11.29
N ASN A 43 -3.17 7.66 10.03
CA ASN A 43 -4.19 7.46 9.00
C ASN A 43 -4.53 5.97 8.80
N SER A 44 -3.52 5.09 8.83
CA SER A 44 -3.71 3.63 8.82
C SER A 44 -4.48 3.14 10.06
N ASP A 45 -4.16 3.66 11.25
CA ASP A 45 -4.87 3.29 12.48
C ASP A 45 -6.34 3.74 12.48
N LEU A 46 -6.62 4.95 12.02
CA LEU A 46 -7.99 5.49 11.91
C LEU A 46 -8.85 4.65 10.95
N ARG A 47 -8.30 4.26 9.79
CA ARG A 47 -8.95 3.31 8.87
C ARG A 47 -9.04 1.89 9.46
N GLY A 48 -8.29 1.64 10.53
CA GLY A 48 -8.15 0.36 11.22
C GLY A 48 -7.35 -0.68 10.43
N VAL A 49 -6.46 -0.22 9.56
CA VAL A 49 -5.34 -0.99 8.99
C VAL A 49 -4.18 -1.00 9.99
N ARG A 50 -4.47 -1.44 11.22
CA ARG A 50 -3.58 -1.31 12.39
C ARG A 50 -2.25 -2.04 12.20
N SER A 51 -2.25 -3.09 11.39
CA SER A 51 -1.02 -3.83 11.06
C SER A 51 0.04 -2.95 10.40
N HIS A 52 -0.34 -1.84 9.77
CA HIS A 52 0.52 -0.87 9.08
C HIS A 52 0.44 0.54 9.69
N GLY A 53 -0.19 0.68 10.87
CA GLY A 53 -0.27 1.94 11.62
C GLY A 53 0.84 2.12 12.66
N THR A 54 0.57 2.88 13.72
CA THR A 54 1.59 3.33 14.70
C THR A 54 2.30 2.24 15.48
N ARG A 55 1.79 0.99 15.45
CA ARG A 55 2.56 -0.17 15.97
C ARG A 55 3.94 -0.33 15.30
N GLN A 56 4.13 0.24 14.11
CA GLN A 56 5.39 0.18 13.36
C GLN A 56 6.42 1.21 13.81
N VAL A 57 6.04 2.21 14.62
CA VAL A 57 6.91 3.34 15.01
C VAL A 57 8.21 2.84 15.64
N ASP A 58 8.11 1.96 16.62
CA ASP A 58 9.27 1.38 17.33
C ASP A 58 10.26 0.72 16.37
N GLY A 59 9.79 -0.21 15.54
CA GLY A 59 10.64 -0.92 14.58
C GLY A 59 11.24 -0.01 13.49
N TYR A 60 10.59 1.09 13.14
CA TYR A 60 11.14 2.07 12.21
C TYR A 60 12.15 3.00 12.87
N CYS A 61 11.90 3.47 14.10
CA CYS A 61 12.87 4.26 14.86
C CYS A 61 14.17 3.48 15.01
N GLN A 62 14.09 2.22 15.45
CA GLN A 62 15.26 1.33 15.53
C GLN A 62 15.99 1.20 14.18
N SER A 63 15.25 1.14 13.07
CA SER A 63 15.86 1.03 11.74
C SER A 63 16.64 2.28 11.32
N PHE A 64 16.19 3.47 11.73
CA PHE A 64 16.93 4.71 11.50
C PHE A 64 18.14 4.81 12.44
N GLU A 65 17.96 4.49 13.73
CA GLU A 65 19.03 4.50 14.73
C GLU A 65 20.17 3.53 14.41
N ASP A 66 19.83 2.34 13.90
CA ASP A 66 20.81 1.33 13.46
C ASP A 66 21.51 1.70 12.14
N GLY A 67 21.13 2.81 11.50
CA GLY A 67 21.64 3.21 10.19
C GLY A 67 21.20 2.29 9.05
N ASN A 68 20.11 1.53 9.22
CA ASN A 68 19.61 0.60 8.22
C ASN A 68 18.73 1.27 7.15
N LEU A 69 18.25 2.48 7.43
CA LEU A 69 17.45 3.32 6.55
C LEU A 69 17.97 4.76 6.59
N ASN A 70 17.84 5.48 5.48
CA ASN A 70 18.23 6.87 5.38
C ASN A 70 17.15 7.79 5.99
N PRO A 71 17.43 8.53 7.10
CA PRO A 71 16.46 9.44 7.70
C PRO A 71 16.20 10.70 6.87
N ASP A 72 17.15 11.10 6.01
CA ASP A 72 17.10 12.32 5.20
C ASP A 72 17.39 12.01 3.71
N PRO A 73 16.44 11.36 3.01
CA PRO A 73 16.66 10.92 1.64
C PRO A 73 16.68 12.07 0.64
N LYS A 74 17.63 12.01 -0.31
CA LYS A 74 17.62 12.83 -1.53
C LYS A 74 16.90 12.08 -2.64
N ILE A 75 15.59 12.28 -2.73
CA ILE A 75 14.76 11.64 -3.75
C ILE A 75 15.05 12.26 -5.12
N GLU A 76 15.43 11.43 -6.09
CA GLU A 76 15.82 11.88 -7.43
C GLU A 76 14.98 11.22 -8.52
N ILE A 77 14.60 11.97 -9.54
CA ILE A 77 14.07 11.40 -10.79
C ILE A 77 15.26 10.87 -11.60
N ILE A 78 15.28 9.55 -11.82
CA ILE A 78 16.34 8.86 -12.56
C ILE A 78 15.95 8.55 -14.01
N SER A 79 14.66 8.68 -14.36
CA SER A 79 14.17 8.62 -15.73
C SER A 79 12.83 9.34 -15.84
N ASP A 80 12.63 10.12 -16.90
CA ASP A 80 11.36 10.76 -17.25
C ASP A 80 11.07 10.53 -18.74
N GLN A 81 9.97 9.83 -19.04
CA GLN A 81 9.51 9.50 -20.38
C GLN A 81 8.10 10.06 -20.63
N GLY A 82 7.78 11.21 -20.04
CA GLY A 82 6.48 11.85 -20.17
C GLY A 82 5.46 11.24 -19.20
N ALA A 83 4.62 10.32 -19.68
CA ALA A 83 3.60 9.67 -18.85
C ALA A 83 4.20 8.68 -17.82
N VAL A 84 5.48 8.34 -17.95
CA VAL A 84 6.16 7.38 -17.08
C VAL A 84 7.41 8.01 -16.48
N VAL A 85 7.53 7.97 -15.16
CA VAL A 85 8.67 8.53 -14.39
C VAL A 85 9.22 7.45 -13.46
N ALA A 86 10.54 7.38 -13.28
CA ALA A 86 11.18 6.52 -12.30
C ALA A 86 12.00 7.36 -11.31
N LEU A 87 11.87 7.05 -10.03
CA LEU A 87 12.52 7.74 -8.92
C LEU A 87 13.43 6.78 -8.14
N ASP A 88 14.47 7.33 -7.53
CA ASP A 88 15.27 6.67 -6.50
C ASP A 88 14.91 7.25 -5.12
N GLY A 89 14.61 6.39 -4.16
CA GLY A 89 14.21 6.76 -2.79
C GLY A 89 15.36 6.95 -1.81
N ASP A 90 16.61 6.79 -2.26
CA ASP A 90 17.84 7.03 -1.49
C ASP A 90 17.90 6.31 -0.13
N GLY A 91 17.33 5.11 -0.06
CA GLY A 91 17.47 4.23 1.09
C GLY A 91 16.52 4.48 2.26
N SER A 92 15.56 5.38 2.12
CA SER A 92 14.59 5.71 3.19
C SER A 92 13.45 4.69 3.28
N LEU A 93 12.57 4.85 4.27
CA LEU A 93 11.23 4.28 4.20
C LEU A 93 10.51 4.75 2.94
N GLY A 94 9.56 3.94 2.46
CA GLY A 94 8.85 4.22 1.22
C GLY A 94 7.81 5.33 1.31
N TYR A 95 7.44 5.81 2.52
CA TYR A 95 6.39 6.82 2.72
C TYR A 95 6.63 8.09 1.89
N LEU A 96 7.70 8.84 2.17
CA LEU A 96 8.00 10.08 1.46
C LEU A 96 8.26 9.87 -0.05
N PRO A 97 9.11 8.92 -0.47
CA PRO A 97 9.33 8.67 -1.90
C PRO A 97 8.07 8.31 -2.67
N MET A 98 7.17 7.51 -2.09
CA MET A 98 5.92 7.12 -2.76
C MET A 98 4.89 8.24 -2.79
N VAL A 99 4.84 9.12 -1.77
CA VAL A 99 4.04 10.35 -1.85
C VAL A 99 4.50 11.21 -3.03
N ARG A 100 5.82 11.44 -3.17
CA ARG A 100 6.38 12.20 -4.31
C ARG A 100 6.10 11.54 -5.66
N ALA A 101 6.22 10.21 -5.73
CA ALA A 101 5.89 9.45 -6.93
C ALA A 101 4.40 9.56 -7.27
N THR A 102 3.52 9.57 -6.27
CA THR A 102 2.08 9.69 -6.45
C THR A 102 1.68 11.09 -6.93
N GLU A 103 2.22 12.15 -6.32
CA GLU A 103 2.08 13.53 -6.80
C GLU A 103 2.49 13.63 -8.27
N THR A 104 3.66 13.08 -8.62
CA THR A 104 4.16 13.05 -10.00
C THR A 104 3.21 12.29 -10.93
N ALA A 105 2.72 11.11 -10.52
CA ALA A 105 1.81 10.31 -11.33
C ALA A 105 0.48 11.02 -11.58
N ILE A 106 -0.08 11.71 -10.58
CA ILE A 106 -1.30 12.52 -10.74
C ILE A 106 -1.06 13.67 -11.73
N GLU A 107 0.05 14.41 -11.59
CA GLU A 107 0.42 15.46 -12.54
C GLU A 107 0.54 14.92 -13.98
N ARG A 108 1.15 13.73 -14.15
CA ARG A 108 1.27 13.08 -15.46
C ARG A 108 -0.09 12.63 -15.99
N ALA A 109 -0.97 12.10 -15.15
CA ALA A 109 -2.33 11.72 -15.53
C ALA A 109 -3.14 12.91 -16.02
N GLN A 110 -3.08 14.06 -15.34
CA GLN A 110 -3.76 15.29 -15.77
C GLN A 110 -3.23 15.80 -17.12
N LYS A 111 -1.94 15.60 -17.39
CA LYS A 111 -1.31 16.08 -18.63
C LYS A 111 -1.51 15.14 -19.82
N PHE A 112 -1.47 13.82 -19.59
CA PHE A 112 -1.39 12.81 -20.64
C PHE A 112 -2.56 11.82 -20.66
N GLY A 113 -3.50 11.94 -19.72
CA GLY A 113 -4.57 10.98 -19.45
C GLY A 113 -4.14 9.76 -18.63
N LEU A 114 -2.83 9.54 -18.47
CA LEU A 114 -2.23 8.46 -17.68
C LEU A 114 -0.90 8.94 -17.09
N GLY A 115 -0.62 8.56 -15.85
CA GLY A 115 0.66 8.78 -15.20
C GLY A 115 1.10 7.56 -14.41
N MET A 116 2.31 7.08 -14.65
CA MET A 116 2.93 6.02 -13.85
C MET A 116 4.22 6.52 -13.23
N ALA A 117 4.39 6.27 -11.94
CA ALA A 117 5.67 6.46 -11.27
C ALA A 117 6.13 5.17 -10.60
N THR A 118 7.43 4.89 -10.71
CA THR A 118 8.08 3.83 -9.94
C THR A 118 9.12 4.40 -9.01
N VAL A 119 9.34 3.72 -7.89
CA VAL A 119 10.37 4.09 -6.91
C VAL A 119 11.18 2.85 -6.56
N ARG A 120 12.51 2.94 -6.60
CA ARG A 120 13.42 1.93 -6.05
C ARG A 120 14.18 2.44 -4.83
N SER A 121 14.96 1.56 -4.21
CA SER A 121 15.81 1.89 -3.05
C SER A 121 14.98 2.39 -1.87
N ILE A 122 13.85 1.73 -1.59
CA ILE A 122 12.98 2.07 -0.46
C ILE A 122 12.74 0.89 0.47
N GLY A 123 12.47 1.20 1.74
CA GLY A 123 11.98 0.26 2.72
C GLY A 123 10.47 0.03 2.63
N HIS A 124 9.87 -0.36 3.74
CA HIS A 124 8.42 -0.52 3.83
C HIS A 124 7.70 0.81 3.56
N TYR A 125 6.58 0.76 2.82
CA TYR A 125 5.86 1.96 2.40
C TYR A 125 4.46 2.12 3.03
N GLY A 126 4.12 1.32 4.03
CA GLY A 126 2.80 1.37 4.69
C GLY A 126 1.68 0.74 3.89
N SER A 127 0.45 1.24 4.10
CA SER A 127 -0.72 0.87 3.31
C SER A 127 -0.59 1.42 1.89
N ALA A 128 -0.83 0.56 0.89
CA ALA A 128 -0.86 0.98 -0.51
C ALA A 128 -2.05 1.92 -0.78
N GLY A 129 -3.11 1.80 0.03
CA GLY A 129 -4.27 2.68 0.03
C GLY A 129 -3.96 4.15 0.29
N HIS A 130 -2.86 4.51 0.97
CA HIS A 130 -2.46 5.91 1.11
C HIS A 130 -2.28 6.58 -0.25
N TYR A 131 -1.54 5.93 -1.13
CA TYR A 131 -1.16 6.47 -2.44
C TYR A 131 -2.33 6.46 -3.41
N CYS A 132 -3.10 5.37 -3.46
CA CYS A 132 -4.24 5.31 -4.37
C CYS A 132 -5.36 6.27 -3.95
N ARG A 133 -5.53 6.57 -2.65
CA ARG A 133 -6.49 7.58 -2.19
C ARG A 133 -6.09 9.00 -2.57
N MET A 134 -4.80 9.33 -2.63
CA MET A 134 -4.36 10.61 -3.20
C MET A 134 -4.79 10.73 -4.67
N CYS A 135 -4.75 9.64 -5.45
CA CYS A 135 -5.27 9.65 -6.82
C CYS A 135 -6.79 9.90 -6.85
N MET A 136 -7.55 9.23 -5.96
CA MET A 136 -9.00 9.45 -5.87
C MET A 136 -9.35 10.92 -5.54
N GLU A 137 -8.61 11.54 -4.62
CA GLU A 137 -8.79 12.95 -4.25
C GLU A 137 -8.53 13.92 -5.42
N ALA A 138 -7.82 13.45 -6.46
CA ALA A 138 -7.53 14.17 -7.68
C ALA A 138 -8.37 13.69 -8.89
N ASP A 139 -9.53 13.06 -8.64
CA ASP A 139 -10.43 12.51 -9.67
C ASP A 139 -9.73 11.54 -10.64
N CYS A 140 -8.74 10.80 -10.13
CA CYS A 140 -8.02 9.76 -10.86
C CYS A 140 -8.29 8.38 -10.26
N VAL A 141 -8.30 7.35 -11.10
CA VAL A 141 -8.19 5.97 -10.62
C VAL A 141 -6.74 5.73 -10.18
N GLY A 142 -6.55 5.21 -8.96
CA GLY A 142 -5.24 4.84 -8.43
C GLY A 142 -4.99 3.33 -8.43
N PHE A 143 -3.78 2.90 -8.81
CA PHE A 143 -3.32 1.52 -8.68
C PHE A 143 -1.89 1.48 -8.14
N SER A 144 -1.67 0.84 -6.99
CA SER A 144 -0.36 0.73 -6.35
C SER A 144 -0.03 -0.69 -5.90
N VAL A 145 1.25 -1.04 -5.99
CA VAL A 145 1.82 -2.29 -5.50
C VAL A 145 3.23 -2.07 -4.95
N GLN A 146 3.66 -2.92 -4.01
CA GLN A 146 5.04 -3.01 -3.56
C GLN A 146 5.67 -4.33 -4.02
N GLY A 147 6.95 -4.29 -4.35
CA GLY A 147 7.74 -5.49 -4.60
C GLY A 147 9.14 -5.35 -4.00
N GLY A 148 9.91 -6.43 -4.02
CA GLY A 148 11.26 -6.42 -3.47
C GLY A 148 12.20 -7.38 -4.19
N ARG A 149 13.47 -7.29 -3.87
CA ARG A 149 14.49 -8.15 -4.48
C ARG A 149 14.26 -9.61 -4.09
N HIS A 150 14.52 -10.52 -5.02
CA HIS A 150 14.46 -11.98 -4.80
C HIS A 150 13.11 -12.53 -4.31
N ARG A 151 12.00 -11.81 -4.53
CA ARG A 151 10.65 -12.35 -4.26
C ARG A 151 10.44 -13.63 -5.10
N GLY A 152 10.11 -14.73 -4.42
CA GLY A 152 9.97 -16.07 -5.02
C GLY A 152 11.10 -17.05 -4.67
N ARG A 153 12.21 -16.59 -4.08
CA ARG A 153 13.27 -17.48 -3.59
C ARG A 153 12.94 -17.99 -2.19
N SER A 154 12.73 -19.30 -2.06
CA SER A 154 12.73 -19.97 -0.74
C SER A 154 14.13 -20.47 -0.42
N GLN A 155 14.57 -20.28 0.82
CA GLN A 155 15.82 -20.86 1.35
C GLN A 155 15.57 -21.98 2.38
N ALA A 156 14.31 -22.32 2.65
CA ALA A 156 13.96 -23.38 3.58
C ALA A 156 14.35 -24.77 3.04
N GLU A 157 14.87 -25.63 3.92
CA GLU A 157 15.22 -27.03 3.59
C GLU A 157 14.03 -27.79 3.02
N LYS A 158 12.89 -27.71 3.72
CA LYS A 158 11.60 -28.16 3.20
C LYS A 158 10.98 -27.03 2.38
N LYS A 159 10.75 -27.31 1.09
CA LYS A 159 10.07 -26.36 0.19
C LYS A 159 8.69 -26.01 0.78
N PRO A 160 8.38 -24.71 0.99
CA PRO A 160 7.06 -24.30 1.43
C PRO A 160 6.03 -24.58 0.33
N GLN A 161 4.77 -24.74 0.72
CA GLN A 161 3.67 -24.86 -0.24
C GLN A 161 3.52 -23.55 -1.03
N LEU A 162 3.29 -23.67 -2.34
CA LEU A 162 3.12 -22.52 -3.24
C LEU A 162 1.96 -21.61 -2.82
N ALA A 163 0.95 -22.17 -2.15
CA ALA A 163 -0.19 -21.45 -1.59
C ALA A 163 0.20 -20.33 -0.60
N PHE A 164 1.41 -20.39 -0.03
CA PHE A 164 1.96 -19.40 0.89
C PHE A 164 3.03 -18.51 0.24
N PHE A 165 3.06 -18.44 -1.10
CA PHE A 165 4.01 -17.62 -1.83
C PHE A 165 3.74 -16.13 -1.66
N GLY A 166 4.61 -15.47 -0.88
CA GLY A 166 4.69 -14.02 -0.72
C GLY A 166 3.43 -13.38 -0.15
N ASN A 167 3.51 -12.08 0.14
CA ASN A 167 2.35 -11.29 0.57
C ASN A 167 2.51 -9.78 0.27
N PRO A 168 2.94 -9.37 -0.94
CA PRO A 168 2.97 -7.95 -1.30
C PRO A 168 1.57 -7.33 -1.26
N PRO A 169 1.46 -6.01 -1.04
CA PRO A 169 0.19 -5.31 -1.17
C PRO A 169 -0.20 -5.12 -2.64
N ILE A 170 -1.50 -5.06 -2.89
CA ILE A 170 -2.13 -4.62 -4.11
C ILE A 170 -3.29 -3.69 -3.76
N CYS A 171 -3.27 -2.47 -4.31
CA CYS A 171 -4.33 -1.52 -4.07
C CYS A 171 -4.89 -0.91 -5.34
N PHE A 172 -6.22 -0.87 -5.45
CA PHE A 172 -6.97 -0.07 -6.40
C PHE A 172 -7.89 0.88 -5.66
N ALA A 173 -7.99 2.11 -6.14
CA ALA A 173 -8.89 3.11 -5.56
C ALA A 173 -9.59 3.89 -6.69
N ILE A 174 -10.92 3.87 -6.68
CA ILE A 174 -11.79 4.35 -7.76
C ILE A 174 -12.79 5.34 -7.17
N PRO A 175 -12.74 6.63 -7.55
CA PRO A 175 -13.59 7.66 -6.96
C PRO A 175 -15.06 7.52 -7.40
N GLY A 176 -15.95 7.82 -6.45
CA GLY A 176 -17.36 8.16 -6.69
C GLY A 176 -17.59 9.60 -6.23
N LYS A 177 -18.81 10.14 -6.43
CA LYS A 177 -19.13 11.53 -6.07
C LYS A 177 -19.88 11.64 -4.75
N ASN A 178 -20.85 10.74 -4.52
CA ASN A 178 -21.72 10.74 -3.34
C ASN A 178 -21.60 9.43 -2.54
N SER A 179 -20.58 8.64 -2.84
CA SER A 179 -20.25 7.39 -2.16
C SER A 179 -18.76 7.42 -1.78
N PRO A 180 -18.30 6.53 -0.88
CA PRO A 180 -16.88 6.41 -0.57
C PRO A 180 -16.02 5.87 -1.74
N GLY A 181 -16.63 5.62 -2.91
CA GLY A 181 -15.99 4.94 -4.02
C GLY A 181 -15.69 3.48 -3.70
N VAL A 182 -14.71 2.92 -4.41
CA VAL A 182 -14.21 1.56 -4.16
C VAL A 182 -12.72 1.63 -3.88
N VAL A 183 -12.31 1.15 -2.70
CA VAL A 183 -10.90 0.99 -2.34
C VAL A 183 -10.63 -0.46 -1.96
N LEU A 184 -10.03 -1.20 -2.89
CA LEU A 184 -9.48 -2.51 -2.60
C LEU A 184 -8.04 -2.29 -2.16
N ASP A 185 -7.75 -2.22 -0.87
CA ASP A 185 -6.38 -2.29 -0.33
C ASP A 185 -6.18 -3.65 0.35
N ALA A 186 -5.45 -4.53 -0.32
CA ALA A 186 -5.35 -5.93 0.09
C ALA A 186 -3.91 -6.43 0.01
N ALA A 187 -3.60 -7.39 0.88
CA ALA A 187 -2.45 -8.25 0.64
C ALA A 187 -2.81 -9.24 -0.47
N THR A 188 -1.88 -9.55 -1.38
CA THR A 188 -2.17 -10.45 -2.53
C THR A 188 -2.36 -11.90 -2.10
N ARG A 189 -1.85 -12.28 -0.92
CA ARG A 189 -2.08 -13.62 -0.37
C ARG A 189 -3.50 -13.70 0.18
N ILE A 190 -4.26 -14.71 -0.28
CA ILE A 190 -5.66 -14.90 0.13
C ILE A 190 -5.83 -15.11 1.63
N LEU A 191 -4.82 -15.72 2.27
CA LEU A 191 -4.74 -15.89 3.72
C LEU A 191 -3.91 -14.75 4.33
N ALA A 192 -4.32 -14.27 5.50
CA ALA A 192 -3.53 -13.34 6.30
C ALA A 192 -2.33 -14.04 6.99
N ASP A 193 -1.31 -13.29 7.43
CA ASP A 193 -0.06 -13.91 7.93
C ASP A 193 -0.23 -14.79 9.17
N TYR A 194 -1.32 -14.60 9.94
CA TYR A 194 -1.66 -15.41 11.09
C TYR A 194 -2.56 -16.61 10.76
N GLN A 195 -3.08 -16.70 9.53
CA GLN A 195 -3.90 -17.82 9.07
C GLN A 195 -2.99 -18.94 8.53
N VAL A 196 -2.35 -19.62 9.47
CA VAL A 196 -1.38 -20.69 9.24
C VAL A 196 -1.75 -21.93 10.04
N GLY A 197 -1.33 -23.11 9.58
CA GLY A 197 -1.57 -24.39 10.26
C GLY A 197 -2.53 -25.32 9.51
N PRO A 198 -2.78 -26.54 10.06
CA PRO A 198 -3.45 -27.62 9.34
C PRO A 198 -4.84 -27.25 8.80
N GLU A 199 -5.64 -26.52 9.58
CA GLU A 199 -6.99 -26.09 9.20
C GLU A 199 -7.01 -25.20 7.94
N PHE A 200 -6.02 -24.32 7.78
CA PHE A 200 -5.87 -23.46 6.60
C PHE A 200 -5.21 -24.21 5.45
N GLU A 201 -4.29 -25.13 5.72
CA GLU A 201 -3.69 -26.00 4.71
C GLU A 201 -4.74 -26.92 4.05
N GLU A 202 -5.71 -27.41 4.81
CA GLU A 202 -6.83 -28.19 4.28
C GLU A 202 -7.71 -27.42 3.29
N LEU A 203 -7.70 -26.08 3.32
CA LEU A 203 -8.46 -25.27 2.34
C LEU A 203 -7.84 -25.35 0.94
N ILE A 204 -6.54 -25.61 0.83
CA ILE A 204 -5.83 -25.66 -0.45
C ILE A 204 -6.47 -26.64 -1.44
N PRO A 205 -6.68 -27.93 -1.08
CA PRO A 205 -7.37 -28.86 -1.98
C PRO A 205 -8.89 -28.63 -2.07
N LYS A 206 -9.51 -27.96 -1.09
CA LYS A 206 -10.97 -27.70 -1.08
C LYS A 206 -11.37 -26.57 -2.03
N ILE A 207 -10.57 -25.51 -2.12
CA ILE A 207 -10.82 -24.33 -2.96
C ILE A 207 -9.57 -23.87 -3.75
N PRO A 208 -8.95 -24.77 -4.55
CA PRO A 208 -7.65 -24.50 -5.18
C PRO A 208 -7.65 -23.26 -6.08
N ALA A 209 -8.78 -22.94 -6.71
CA ALA A 209 -8.92 -21.75 -7.56
C ALA A 209 -8.63 -20.43 -6.83
N ALA A 210 -8.97 -20.31 -5.54
CA ALA A 210 -8.70 -19.11 -4.75
C ALA A 210 -7.19 -18.92 -4.54
N PHE A 211 -6.49 -20.01 -4.21
CA PHE A 211 -5.04 -20.00 -4.04
C PHE A 211 -4.29 -19.73 -5.35
N PHE A 212 -4.72 -20.30 -6.47
CA PHE A 212 -4.11 -20.02 -7.77
C PHE A 212 -4.26 -18.54 -8.18
N LYS A 213 -5.43 -17.94 -7.96
CA LYS A 213 -5.63 -16.49 -8.20
C LYS A 213 -4.69 -15.66 -7.34
N SER A 214 -4.61 -15.97 -6.06
CA SER A 214 -3.73 -15.31 -5.11
C SER A 214 -2.25 -15.40 -5.49
N VAL A 215 -1.76 -16.58 -5.89
CA VAL A 215 -0.40 -16.77 -6.41
C VAL A 215 -0.15 -15.87 -7.62
N GLY A 216 -1.12 -15.77 -8.53
CA GLY A 216 -1.07 -14.87 -9.68
C GLY A 216 -0.96 -13.39 -9.26
N TYR A 217 -1.83 -12.93 -8.35
CA TYR A 217 -1.76 -11.56 -7.83
C TYR A 217 -0.43 -11.26 -7.14
N THR A 218 0.10 -12.20 -6.34
CA THR A 218 1.42 -12.04 -5.71
C THR A 218 2.52 -11.91 -6.74
N ALA A 219 2.52 -12.72 -7.80
CA ALA A 219 3.50 -12.61 -8.86
C ALA A 219 3.42 -11.25 -9.57
N VAL A 220 2.21 -10.78 -9.91
CA VAL A 220 2.00 -9.48 -10.57
C VAL A 220 2.48 -8.33 -9.68
N ALA A 221 2.05 -8.27 -8.42
CA ALA A 221 2.47 -7.21 -7.50
C ALA A 221 3.98 -7.21 -7.26
N ALA A 222 4.59 -8.39 -7.08
CA ALA A 222 6.04 -8.49 -6.89
C ALA A 222 6.83 -8.03 -8.13
N LEU A 223 6.36 -8.35 -9.33
CA LEU A 223 7.02 -7.96 -10.58
C LEU A 223 6.83 -6.47 -10.88
N LEU A 224 5.62 -5.93 -10.73
CA LEU A 224 5.35 -4.52 -10.99
C LEU A 224 5.97 -3.60 -9.93
N GLY A 225 5.92 -3.97 -8.66
CA GLY A 225 6.46 -3.15 -7.57
C GLY A 225 7.95 -3.37 -7.36
N GLY A 226 8.51 -4.50 -7.80
CA GLY A 226 9.92 -4.85 -7.60
C GLY A 226 10.73 -4.74 -8.88
N SER A 227 10.46 -5.63 -9.84
CA SER A 227 11.25 -5.73 -11.08
C SER A 227 11.08 -4.50 -11.97
N LEU A 228 9.84 -4.06 -12.23
CA LEU A 228 9.56 -2.86 -13.02
C LEU A 228 10.03 -1.59 -12.32
N ALA A 229 10.01 -1.57 -10.99
CA ALA A 229 10.60 -0.47 -10.22
C ALA A 229 12.14 -0.43 -10.32
N GLY A 230 12.80 -1.48 -10.82
CA GLY A 230 14.24 -1.52 -10.99
C GLY A 230 15.00 -1.96 -9.73
N VAL A 231 14.35 -2.66 -8.80
CA VAL A 231 15.00 -3.17 -7.58
C VAL A 231 16.11 -4.18 -7.91
N SER A 232 15.99 -4.92 -9.01
CA SER A 232 16.98 -5.92 -9.42
C SER A 232 18.29 -5.34 -9.94
N VAL A 233 18.30 -4.06 -10.33
CA VAL A 233 19.48 -3.38 -10.89
C VAL A 233 20.17 -2.44 -9.89
N ILE A 234 19.70 -2.42 -8.63
CA ILE A 234 20.41 -1.74 -7.53
C ILE A 234 21.70 -2.51 -7.26
N ASP A 235 22.82 -1.80 -7.17
CA ASP A 235 24.11 -2.41 -6.89
C ASP A 235 24.24 -2.85 -5.42
N GLU A 236 25.13 -3.81 -5.16
CA GLU A 236 25.30 -4.38 -3.81
C GLU A 236 25.84 -3.37 -2.80
N GLN A 237 26.57 -2.33 -3.24
CA GLN A 237 27.10 -1.30 -2.34
C GLN A 237 25.97 -0.42 -1.80
N THR A 238 25.03 -0.01 -2.67
CA THR A 238 23.82 0.73 -2.28
C THR A 238 22.96 -0.09 -1.33
N LEU A 239 22.77 -1.39 -1.59
CA LEU A 239 22.02 -2.27 -0.70
C LEU A 239 22.73 -2.52 0.64
N ALA A 240 24.06 -2.63 0.65
CA ALA A 240 24.84 -2.76 1.87
C ALA A 240 24.81 -1.50 2.72
N ARG A 241 24.69 -0.32 2.09
CA ARG A 241 24.54 0.96 2.78
C ARG A 241 23.19 1.07 3.48
N TRP A 242 22.11 0.61 2.84
CA TRP A 242 20.75 0.66 3.39
C TRP A 242 20.06 -0.70 3.33
N PRO A 243 20.41 -1.66 4.23
CA PRO A 243 19.97 -3.05 4.14
C PRO A 243 18.44 -3.23 4.17
N ARG A 244 17.72 -2.31 4.80
CA ARG A 244 16.25 -2.35 4.86
C ARG A 244 15.56 -1.71 3.67
N ALA A 245 16.29 -1.08 2.74
CA ALA A 245 15.77 -0.41 1.55
C ALA A 245 15.89 -1.26 0.26
N HIS A 246 15.55 -2.55 0.36
CA HIS A 246 15.66 -3.54 -0.72
C HIS A 246 14.33 -3.74 -1.49
N SER A 247 13.40 -2.80 -1.36
CA SER A 247 12.09 -2.82 -1.99
C SER A 247 11.92 -1.67 -2.99
N GLY A 248 10.85 -1.77 -3.77
CA GLY A 248 10.39 -0.75 -4.68
C GLY A 248 8.87 -0.65 -4.64
N GLY A 249 8.34 0.39 -5.25
CA GLY A 249 6.90 0.60 -5.39
C GLY A 249 6.56 1.13 -6.78
N MET A 250 5.30 0.93 -7.15
CA MET A 250 4.72 1.49 -8.37
C MET A 250 3.37 2.09 -8.03
N ILE A 251 3.07 3.24 -8.64
CA ILE A 251 1.78 3.91 -8.59
C ILE A 251 1.40 4.28 -10.02
N LEU A 252 0.16 3.98 -10.39
CA LEU A 252 -0.47 4.36 -11.64
C LEU A 252 -1.69 5.21 -11.32
N ALA A 253 -1.77 6.39 -11.94
CA ALA A 253 -2.92 7.28 -11.94
C ALA A 253 -3.52 7.31 -13.35
N ILE A 254 -4.83 7.11 -13.46
CA ILE A 254 -5.57 7.18 -14.72
C ILE A 254 -6.52 8.37 -14.62
N GLY A 255 -6.36 9.35 -15.51
CA GLY A 255 -7.30 10.47 -15.64
C GLY A 255 -8.61 9.96 -16.23
N ILE A 256 -9.71 10.09 -15.48
CA ILE A 256 -11.01 9.56 -15.90
C ILE A 256 -11.57 10.36 -17.08
N ASP A 257 -11.40 11.68 -17.02
CA ASP A 257 -11.82 12.66 -18.03
C ASP A 257 -11.12 12.46 -19.39
N ALA A 258 -9.95 11.82 -19.41
CA ALA A 258 -9.26 11.45 -20.64
C ALA A 258 -9.95 10.30 -21.39
N ALA A 259 -10.79 9.51 -20.73
CA ALA A 259 -11.47 8.37 -21.32
C ALA A 259 -12.98 8.61 -21.53
N LEU A 260 -13.64 9.27 -20.58
CA LEU A 260 -15.08 9.53 -20.61
C LEU A 260 -15.48 10.73 -19.74
N ASP A 261 -16.75 11.09 -19.77
CA ASP A 261 -17.30 12.12 -18.88
C ASP A 261 -17.17 11.72 -17.40
N LEU A 262 -16.59 12.61 -16.60
CA LEU A 262 -16.26 12.37 -15.19
C LEU A 262 -17.52 12.17 -14.33
N ASP A 263 -18.55 13.00 -14.53
CA ASP A 263 -19.80 12.91 -13.76
C ASP A 263 -20.55 11.61 -14.08
N ALA A 264 -20.55 11.19 -15.34
CA ALA A 264 -21.10 9.90 -15.75
C ALA A 264 -20.36 8.72 -15.10
N PHE A 265 -19.03 8.74 -15.08
CA PHE A 265 -18.24 7.71 -14.41
C PHE A 265 -18.54 7.65 -12.90
N HIS A 266 -18.54 8.81 -12.22
CA HIS A 266 -18.86 8.88 -10.80
C HIS A 266 -20.28 8.37 -10.50
N ALA A 267 -21.26 8.71 -11.34
CA ALA A 267 -22.63 8.22 -11.17
C ALA A 267 -22.71 6.69 -11.28
N ASP A 268 -21.92 6.07 -12.15
CA ASP A 268 -21.84 4.61 -12.27
C ASP A 268 -21.18 3.95 -11.06
N VAL A 269 -20.13 4.55 -10.51
CA VAL A 269 -19.49 4.07 -9.27
C VAL A 269 -20.47 4.18 -8.10
N ASP A 270 -21.10 5.34 -7.93
CA ASP A 270 -22.10 5.57 -6.87
C ASP A 270 -23.28 4.60 -6.98
N ARG A 271 -23.76 4.36 -8.22
CA ARG A 271 -24.81 3.37 -8.48
C ARG A 271 -24.36 1.97 -8.10
N MET A 272 -23.15 1.54 -8.49
CA MET A 272 -22.65 0.21 -8.13
C MET A 272 -22.54 0.02 -6.60
N VAL A 273 -22.02 1.03 -5.89
CA VAL A 273 -21.91 0.99 -4.42
C VAL A 273 -23.29 0.83 -3.78
N ARG A 274 -24.28 1.62 -4.23
CA ARG A 274 -25.66 1.54 -3.76
C ARG A 274 -26.33 0.21 -4.11
N ASP A 275 -26.25 -0.21 -5.37
CA ASP A 275 -26.89 -1.44 -5.85
C ASP A 275 -26.39 -2.66 -5.06
N VAL A 276 -25.09 -2.74 -4.80
CA VAL A 276 -24.54 -3.83 -3.96
C VAL A 276 -25.09 -3.77 -2.54
N ALA A 277 -25.14 -2.58 -1.93
CA ALA A 277 -25.61 -2.42 -0.56
C ALA A 277 -27.12 -2.69 -0.39
N GLU A 278 -27.93 -2.38 -1.40
CA GLU A 278 -29.39 -2.47 -1.32
C GLU A 278 -29.96 -3.79 -1.86
N THR A 279 -29.27 -4.46 -2.79
CA THR A 279 -29.83 -5.61 -3.53
C THR A 279 -29.20 -6.96 -3.22
N TYR A 280 -28.02 -7.00 -2.58
CA TYR A 280 -27.35 -8.25 -2.22
C TYR A 280 -27.51 -8.58 -0.74
N GLU A 281 -27.67 -9.87 -0.44
CA GLU A 281 -27.58 -10.37 0.93
C GLU A 281 -26.13 -10.30 1.43
N PRO A 282 -25.89 -9.94 2.71
CA PRO A 282 -24.58 -10.04 3.33
C PRO A 282 -24.03 -11.48 3.31
N PHE A 283 -22.71 -11.62 3.35
CA PHE A 283 -22.10 -12.94 3.58
C PHE A 283 -22.52 -13.52 4.94
N PRO A 284 -22.58 -14.85 5.09
CA PRO A 284 -22.80 -15.47 6.40
C PRO A 284 -21.86 -14.90 7.47
N GLY A 285 -22.43 -14.51 8.61
CA GLY A 285 -21.70 -13.88 9.72
C GLY A 285 -21.44 -12.38 9.57
N HIS A 286 -22.04 -11.71 8.58
CA HIS A 286 -21.95 -10.27 8.37
C HIS A 286 -23.36 -9.66 8.28
N ASP A 287 -23.49 -8.39 8.70
CA ASP A 287 -24.79 -7.71 8.76
C ASP A 287 -25.10 -6.85 7.50
N ARG A 288 -24.08 -6.57 6.68
CA ARG A 288 -24.18 -5.67 5.51
C ARG A 288 -23.42 -6.21 4.32
N ALA A 289 -23.96 -6.02 3.11
CA ALA A 289 -23.27 -6.24 1.86
C ALA A 289 -22.55 -4.95 1.44
N LEU A 290 -21.21 -4.91 1.57
CA LEU A 290 -20.42 -3.71 1.31
C LEU A 290 -19.31 -3.99 0.30
N LEU A 291 -19.05 -3.00 -0.57
CA LEU A 291 -17.87 -3.02 -1.42
C LEU A 291 -16.59 -2.65 -0.64
N PRO A 292 -15.41 -3.07 -1.12
CA PRO A 292 -14.13 -2.72 -0.51
C PRO A 292 -13.97 -1.21 -0.31
N GLY A 293 -13.47 -0.82 0.86
CA GLY A 293 -13.23 0.58 1.23
C GLY A 293 -14.34 1.22 2.05
N ALA A 294 -15.57 0.69 2.04
CA ALA A 294 -16.70 1.28 2.77
C ALA A 294 -16.47 1.34 4.29
N ILE A 295 -16.04 0.22 4.91
CA ILE A 295 -15.77 0.17 6.36
C ILE A 295 -14.65 1.12 6.76
N GLU A 296 -13.63 1.28 5.91
CA GLU A 296 -12.53 2.22 6.17
C GLU A 296 -12.99 3.67 6.08
N ALA A 297 -13.92 3.99 5.16
CA ALA A 297 -14.47 5.33 5.02
C ALA A 297 -15.35 5.72 6.22
N GLU A 298 -16.23 4.81 6.68
CA GLU A 298 -17.08 5.04 7.85
C GLU A 298 -16.29 5.31 9.14
N ARG A 299 -15.06 4.79 9.24
CA ARG A 299 -14.19 5.04 10.40
C ARG A 299 -13.52 6.43 10.38
N MET A 300 -13.57 7.11 9.25
CA MET A 300 -12.99 8.44 9.06
C MET A 300 -14.01 9.57 9.24
N GLU A 301 -15.30 9.23 9.37
CA GLU A 301 -16.41 10.16 9.68
C GLU A 301 -16.59 10.36 11.19
#